data_AF-A0A9X2WL92-F1
#
_entry.id   AF-A0A9X2WL92-F1
#
_cell.length_a   1.000
_cell.length_b   1.000
_cell.length_c   1.000
_cell.angle_alpha   90.00
_cell.angle_beta   90.00
_cell.angle_gamma   90.00
#
_symmetry.space_group_name_H-M   'P 1'
#
loop_
_entity.id
_entity.type
_entity.pdbx_description
1 polymer ?
#
loop_
_entity_poly.entity_id
_entity_poly.type
_entity_poly.pdbx_seq_one_letter_code
_entity_poly.pdbx_strand_id
1 'polypeptide(L)'
;MTNNEIDRHSLSMYLNEFLNVAKFKDYAPNGLQVQGKDTIRTIVTGVTACQPLIEQAIALNADAILVHHGFFWKNEPEVLTGMKYKRIKALIDHDISLFGYHLPLDAHHGVGNNAQLAQQLGILNPAVYEDVPQDLLWHGHLMQPVSATEFNAHLSHVLHRDALHIGDCTKPIQTVAWCTGGAQDYIDHAVAMGVDAFISGEVSERTYHSAMEQNIHYFAAGHHATERYGIQALGEHLAEKFGLNHHFVDVVNPV
;
A
#
# COMPACT_ATOMS: atom_id res chain seq x y z
N MET A 1 -32.21 -1.33 8.20
CA MET A 1 -31.40 -2.19 9.06
C MET A 1 -30.11 -2.41 8.32
N THR A 2 -29.00 -1.83 8.77
CA THR A 2 -27.69 -2.22 8.26
C THR A 2 -27.46 -3.65 8.73
N ASN A 3 -27.29 -4.59 7.81
CA ASN A 3 -26.84 -5.92 8.18
C ASN A 3 -25.38 -5.76 8.58
N ASN A 4 -25.06 -5.91 9.87
CA ASN A 4 -23.67 -5.80 10.39
C ASN A 4 -22.86 -7.07 10.11
N GLU A 5 -23.12 -7.71 8.98
CA GLU A 5 -22.48 -8.93 8.54
C GLU A 5 -22.60 -9.10 7.02
N ILE A 6 -21.62 -9.79 6.44
CA ILE A 6 -21.59 -10.13 5.02
C ILE A 6 -21.09 -11.55 4.83
N ASP A 7 -21.65 -12.25 3.84
CA ASP A 7 -21.11 -13.54 3.40
C ASP A 7 -19.73 -13.37 2.73
N ARG A 8 -18.79 -14.26 3.04
CA ARG A 8 -17.39 -14.22 2.59
C ARG A 8 -17.27 -14.24 1.07
N HIS A 9 -18.09 -15.03 0.39
CA HIS A 9 -18.08 -15.07 -1.08
C HIS A 9 -18.58 -13.75 -1.66
N SER A 10 -19.65 -13.20 -1.10
CA SER A 10 -20.19 -11.88 -1.47
C SER A 10 -19.17 -10.76 -1.24
N LEU A 11 -18.46 -10.76 -0.11
CA LEU A 11 -17.37 -9.82 0.16
C LEU A 11 -16.23 -9.96 -0.86
N SER A 12 -15.84 -11.20 -1.19
CA SER A 12 -14.80 -11.46 -2.19
C SER A 12 -15.18 -10.93 -3.57
N MET A 13 -16.42 -11.17 -4.03
CA MET A 13 -16.89 -10.67 -5.31
C MET A 13 -16.91 -9.14 -5.34
N TYR A 14 -17.44 -8.54 -4.27
CA TYR A 14 -17.50 -7.09 -4.13
C TYR A 14 -16.11 -6.45 -4.22
N LEU A 15 -15.14 -6.97 -3.46
CA LEU A 15 -13.78 -6.43 -3.45
C LEU A 15 -13.08 -6.60 -4.81
N ASN A 16 -13.28 -7.74 -5.47
CA ASN A 16 -12.71 -7.98 -6.80
C ASN A 16 -13.23 -7.00 -7.85
N GLU A 17 -14.53 -6.67 -7.80
CA GLU A 17 -15.15 -5.67 -8.68
C GLU A 17 -14.70 -4.26 -8.30
N PHE A 18 -14.79 -3.91 -7.01
CA PHE A 18 -14.47 -2.58 -6.49
C PHE A 18 -13.02 -2.19 -6.79
N LEU A 19 -12.08 -3.11 -6.61
CA LEU A 19 -10.65 -2.89 -6.90
C LEU A 19 -10.27 -3.20 -8.35
N ASN A 20 -11.23 -3.61 -9.19
CA ASN A 20 -10.99 -3.98 -10.59
C ASN A 20 -9.83 -4.98 -10.76
N VAL A 21 -9.82 -6.03 -9.95
CA VAL A 21 -8.70 -6.99 -9.85
C VAL A 21 -8.33 -7.60 -11.21
N ALA A 22 -9.33 -7.82 -12.09
CA ALA A 22 -9.13 -8.41 -13.41
C ALA A 22 -8.24 -7.57 -14.35
N LYS A 23 -8.06 -6.27 -14.08
CA LYS A 23 -7.16 -5.39 -14.86
C LYS A 23 -5.68 -5.71 -14.65
N PHE A 24 -5.31 -6.30 -13.50
CA PHE A 24 -3.93 -6.35 -13.05
C PHE A 24 -3.24 -7.68 -13.32
N LYS A 25 -1.98 -7.61 -13.75
CA LYS A 25 -1.06 -8.74 -13.83
C LYS A 25 -0.11 -8.64 -12.66
N ASP A 26 -0.34 -9.47 -11.65
CA ASP A 26 0.31 -9.33 -10.36
C ASP A 26 1.33 -10.45 -10.08
N TYR A 27 2.10 -10.27 -9.01
CA TYR A 27 3.08 -11.20 -8.47
C TYR A 27 2.49 -12.14 -7.43
N ALA A 28 1.29 -11.88 -6.92
CA ALA A 28 0.56 -12.77 -6.01
C ALA A 28 -0.94 -12.83 -6.40
N PRO A 29 -1.69 -13.86 -5.97
CA PRO A 29 -3.14 -13.88 -6.12
C PRO A 29 -3.80 -12.74 -5.36
N ASN A 30 -4.55 -11.91 -6.08
CA ASN A 30 -5.44 -10.91 -5.50
C ASN A 30 -6.79 -11.55 -5.16
N GLY A 31 -7.34 -11.24 -3.98
CA GLY A 31 -8.59 -11.80 -3.50
C GLY A 31 -8.41 -12.67 -2.25
N LEU A 32 -9.32 -13.64 -2.08
CA LEU A 32 -9.24 -14.62 -1.00
C LEU A 32 -8.03 -15.55 -1.19
N GLN A 33 -7.17 -15.61 -0.20
CA GLN A 33 -5.93 -16.40 -0.20
C GLN A 33 -6.01 -17.59 0.74
N VAL A 34 -6.61 -17.42 1.93
CA VAL A 34 -6.87 -18.51 2.88
C VAL A 34 -8.33 -18.44 3.28
N GLN A 35 -9.06 -19.53 3.14
CA GLN A 35 -10.47 -19.60 3.50
C GLN A 35 -10.64 -19.76 5.02
N GLY A 36 -11.52 -18.94 5.60
CA GLY A 36 -12.06 -19.11 6.96
C GLY A 36 -13.58 -19.30 6.94
N LYS A 37 -14.25 -18.83 7.99
CA LYS A 37 -15.71 -18.93 8.15
C LYS A 37 -16.49 -18.17 7.08
N ASP A 38 -17.76 -18.55 6.87
CA ASP A 38 -18.59 -17.97 5.81
C ASP A 38 -19.18 -16.59 6.14
N THR A 39 -19.45 -16.28 7.41
CA THR A 39 -20.02 -14.99 7.81
C THR A 39 -18.95 -14.07 8.40
N ILE A 40 -18.79 -12.88 7.83
CA ILE A 40 -17.83 -11.86 8.26
C ILE A 40 -18.58 -10.72 8.95
N ARG A 41 -18.19 -10.40 10.18
CA ARG A 41 -18.69 -9.29 11.02
C ARG A 41 -17.56 -8.37 11.46
N THR A 42 -16.41 -8.94 11.79
CA THR A 42 -15.22 -8.22 12.26
C THR A 42 -14.08 -8.42 11.27
N ILE A 43 -13.54 -7.31 10.76
CA ILE A 43 -12.38 -7.29 9.88
C ILE A 43 -11.19 -6.64 10.59
N VAL A 44 -10.02 -7.23 10.39
CA VAL A 44 -8.74 -6.64 10.76
C VAL A 44 -7.98 -6.30 9.48
N THR A 45 -7.39 -5.11 9.45
CA THR A 45 -6.55 -4.66 8.34
C THR A 45 -5.13 -4.43 8.83
N GLY A 46 -4.16 -4.68 7.97
CA GLY A 46 -2.75 -4.37 8.21
C GLY A 46 -1.96 -4.48 6.92
N VAL A 47 -0.77 -3.88 6.85
CA VAL A 47 0.01 -3.84 5.58
C VAL A 47 0.38 -5.25 5.12
N THR A 48 0.87 -6.11 6.01
CA THR A 48 1.40 -7.44 5.66
C THR A 48 0.78 -8.52 6.52
N ALA A 49 0.49 -9.69 5.94
CA ALA A 49 0.06 -10.91 6.65
C ALA A 49 1.21 -11.54 7.48
N CYS A 50 1.75 -10.78 8.43
CA CYS A 50 2.79 -11.23 9.34
C CYS A 50 2.21 -11.94 10.57
N GLN A 51 3.05 -12.71 11.26
CA GLN A 51 2.61 -13.47 12.44
C GLN A 51 2.04 -12.56 13.55
N PRO A 52 2.64 -11.39 13.89
CA PRO A 52 2.05 -10.47 14.87
C PRO A 52 0.68 -9.90 14.47
N LEU A 53 0.43 -9.67 13.16
CA LEU A 53 -0.89 -9.23 12.70
C LEU A 53 -1.94 -10.32 12.91
N ILE A 54 -1.59 -11.57 12.58
CA ILE A 54 -2.47 -12.73 12.75
C ILE A 54 -2.80 -12.94 14.23
N GLU A 55 -1.81 -12.83 15.11
CA GLU A 55 -2.01 -12.95 16.56
C GLU A 55 -2.94 -11.85 17.12
N GLN A 56 -2.79 -10.61 16.66
CA GLN A 56 -3.70 -9.52 17.04
C GLN A 56 -5.11 -9.74 16.48
N ALA A 57 -5.23 -10.25 15.25
CA ALA A 57 -6.53 -10.57 14.67
C ALA A 57 -7.27 -11.67 15.43
N ILE A 58 -6.55 -12.70 15.90
CA ILE A 58 -7.09 -13.73 16.79
C ILE A 58 -7.56 -13.10 18.10
N ALA A 59 -6.75 -12.24 18.73
CA ALA A 59 -7.13 -11.57 19.97
C ALA A 59 -8.36 -10.66 19.82
N LEU A 60 -8.56 -10.07 18.65
CA LEU A 60 -9.71 -9.25 18.30
C LEU A 60 -10.93 -10.06 17.81
N ASN A 61 -10.83 -11.40 17.79
CA ASN A 61 -11.87 -12.30 17.26
C ASN A 61 -12.28 -11.94 15.82
N ALA A 62 -11.31 -11.59 14.98
CA ALA A 62 -11.56 -11.27 13.58
C ALA A 62 -12.15 -12.46 12.82
N ASP A 63 -13.04 -12.16 11.87
CA ASP A 63 -13.54 -13.16 10.92
C ASP A 63 -12.72 -13.16 9.62
N ALA A 64 -12.16 -11.99 9.28
CA ALA A 64 -11.25 -11.84 8.15
C ALA A 64 -10.11 -10.86 8.44
N ILE A 65 -8.98 -11.10 7.80
CA ILE A 65 -7.85 -10.19 7.70
C ILE A 65 -7.73 -9.74 6.25
N LEU A 66 -7.64 -8.43 6.01
CA LEU A 66 -7.33 -7.86 4.70
C LEU A 66 -5.95 -7.22 4.76
N VAL A 67 -5.10 -7.53 3.79
CA VAL A 67 -3.73 -7.01 3.71
C VAL A 67 -3.38 -6.55 2.31
N HIS A 68 -2.37 -5.68 2.24
CA HIS A 68 -1.73 -5.36 0.97
C HIS A 68 -0.78 -6.49 0.54
N HIS A 69 0.11 -6.92 1.43
CA HIS A 69 1.03 -8.04 1.23
C HIS A 69 0.52 -9.34 1.84
N GLY A 70 -0.11 -10.16 0.99
CA GLY A 70 -0.53 -11.51 1.30
C GLY A 70 0.56 -12.58 1.13
N PHE A 71 0.13 -13.80 0.81
CA PHE A 71 0.97 -14.97 0.51
C PHE A 71 0.96 -15.31 -0.98
N PHE A 72 1.66 -16.39 -1.35
CA PHE A 72 1.61 -16.99 -2.70
C PHE A 72 2.27 -16.14 -3.78
N TRP A 73 3.37 -15.47 -3.42
CA TRP A 73 4.19 -14.73 -4.36
C TRP A 73 4.79 -15.65 -5.44
N LYS A 74 4.87 -15.17 -6.67
CA LYS A 74 5.50 -15.89 -7.79
C LYS A 74 6.91 -16.31 -7.40
N ASN A 75 7.24 -17.55 -7.75
CA ASN A 75 8.53 -18.19 -7.46
C ASN A 75 8.81 -18.49 -5.98
N GLU A 76 7.86 -18.31 -5.06
CA GLU A 76 8.02 -18.80 -3.69
C GLU A 76 7.86 -20.34 -3.61
N PRO A 77 8.50 -21.02 -2.64
CA PRO A 77 8.26 -22.43 -2.41
C PRO A 77 6.80 -22.74 -2.05
N GLU A 78 6.22 -23.72 -2.75
CA GLU A 78 4.83 -24.17 -2.51
C GLU A 78 4.67 -24.87 -1.15
N VAL A 79 5.75 -25.48 -0.65
CA VAL A 79 5.74 -26.30 0.56
C VAL A 79 5.38 -25.48 1.82
N LEU A 80 4.46 -26.02 2.63
CA LEU A 80 4.04 -25.41 3.89
C LEU A 80 4.96 -25.85 5.03
N THR A 81 6.07 -25.11 5.21
CA THR A 81 7.01 -25.32 6.30
C THR A 81 7.40 -24.00 6.96
N GLY A 82 8.07 -24.06 8.11
CA GLY A 82 8.63 -22.88 8.79
C GLY A 82 7.59 -21.78 9.04
N MET A 83 7.92 -20.55 8.63
CA MET A 83 7.05 -19.37 8.80
C MET A 83 5.70 -19.50 8.08
N LYS A 84 5.72 -20.01 6.84
CA LYS A 84 4.51 -20.16 6.00
C LYS A 84 3.51 -21.12 6.66
N TYR A 85 4.01 -22.25 7.18
CA TYR A 85 3.18 -23.18 7.95
C TYR A 85 2.57 -22.53 9.20
N LYS A 86 3.37 -21.84 10.02
CA LYS A 86 2.90 -21.23 11.27
C LYS A 86 1.77 -20.23 11.03
N ARG A 87 1.93 -19.35 10.03
CA ARG A 87 0.96 -18.32 9.68
C ARG A 87 -0.34 -18.92 9.14
N ILE A 88 -0.25 -19.82 8.16
CA ILE A 88 -1.43 -20.44 7.54
C ILE A 88 -2.16 -21.34 8.55
N LYS A 89 -1.42 -22.10 9.37
CA LYS A 89 -2.03 -22.90 10.43
C LYS A 89 -2.81 -22.04 11.42
N ALA A 90 -2.26 -20.90 11.86
CA ALA A 90 -2.97 -20.00 12.77
C ALA A 90 -4.27 -19.44 12.17
N LEU A 91 -4.30 -19.15 10.86
CA LEU A 91 -5.53 -18.73 10.19
C LEU A 91 -6.58 -19.85 10.15
N ILE A 92 -6.15 -21.06 9.77
CA ILE A 92 -7.03 -22.24 9.65
C ILE A 92 -7.58 -22.66 11.02
N ASP A 93 -6.74 -22.75 12.04
CA ASP A 93 -7.14 -23.18 13.39
C ASP A 93 -8.19 -22.25 14.04
N HIS A 94 -8.30 -21.01 13.55
CA HIS A 94 -9.20 -19.98 14.06
C HIS A 94 -10.29 -19.57 13.06
N ASP A 95 -10.42 -20.29 11.93
CA ASP A 95 -11.39 -19.99 10.87
C ASP A 95 -11.36 -18.53 10.37
N ILE A 96 -10.18 -17.94 10.27
CA ILE A 96 -9.98 -16.55 9.80
C ILE A 96 -9.69 -16.54 8.31
N SER A 97 -10.49 -15.80 7.55
CA SER A 97 -10.23 -15.61 6.11
C SER A 97 -9.09 -14.62 5.90
N LEU A 98 -8.15 -14.91 5.02
CA LEU A 98 -7.14 -13.95 4.57
C LEU A 98 -7.47 -13.47 3.16
N PHE A 99 -7.58 -12.17 2.98
CA PHE A 99 -7.64 -11.51 1.68
C PHE A 99 -6.38 -10.68 1.44
N GLY A 100 -5.77 -10.81 0.27
CA GLY A 100 -4.64 -10.01 -0.17
C GLY A 100 -5.00 -9.20 -1.41
N TYR A 101 -4.72 -7.90 -1.41
CA TYR A 101 -4.85 -7.04 -2.60
C TYR A 101 -3.60 -6.17 -2.75
N HIS A 102 -2.78 -6.51 -3.73
CA HIS A 102 -1.50 -5.87 -4.01
C HIS A 102 -1.67 -4.72 -5.01
N LEU A 103 -1.27 -4.86 -6.28
CA LEU A 103 -1.30 -3.76 -7.26
C LEU A 103 -2.69 -3.11 -7.46
N PRO A 104 -3.82 -3.85 -7.42
CA PRO A 104 -5.15 -3.22 -7.49
C PRO A 104 -5.38 -2.19 -6.38
N LEU A 105 -4.82 -2.44 -5.18
CA LEU A 105 -4.92 -1.51 -4.07
C LEU A 105 -3.93 -0.35 -4.19
N ASP A 106 -2.77 -0.50 -4.84
CA ASP A 106 -1.91 0.66 -5.10
C ASP A 106 -2.56 1.68 -6.05
N ALA A 107 -3.23 1.18 -7.08
CA ALA A 107 -3.73 1.97 -8.20
C ALA A 107 -5.14 2.55 -7.99
N HIS A 108 -5.91 2.06 -7.01
CA HIS A 108 -7.32 2.46 -6.90
C HIS A 108 -7.48 3.96 -6.53
N HIS A 109 -8.20 4.72 -7.35
CA HIS A 109 -8.29 6.19 -7.22
C HIS A 109 -8.90 6.73 -5.92
N GLY A 110 -9.74 5.93 -5.24
CA GLY A 110 -10.32 6.30 -3.94
C GLY A 110 -9.44 5.84 -2.77
N VAL A 111 -9.51 4.54 -2.47
CA VAL A 111 -8.84 3.94 -1.30
C VAL A 111 -7.40 3.49 -1.53
N GLY A 112 -6.79 3.77 -2.68
CA GLY A 112 -5.50 3.15 -3.02
C GLY A 112 -4.29 3.82 -2.38
N ASN A 113 -3.18 3.09 -2.24
CA ASN A 113 -1.97 3.61 -1.57
C ASN A 113 -1.48 4.93 -2.19
N ASN A 114 -1.42 5.02 -3.52
CA ASN A 114 -0.97 6.23 -4.20
C ASN A 114 -1.94 7.40 -4.03
N ALA A 115 -3.25 7.15 -4.10
CA ALA A 115 -4.28 8.17 -3.90
C ALA A 115 -4.27 8.69 -2.45
N GLN A 116 -4.15 7.78 -1.48
CA GLN A 116 -4.10 8.10 -0.07
C GLN A 116 -2.81 8.84 0.29
N LEU A 117 -1.65 8.44 -0.24
CA LEU A 117 -0.40 9.17 0.00
C LEU A 117 -0.49 10.62 -0.48
N ALA A 118 -1.08 10.85 -1.67
CA ALA A 118 -1.29 12.20 -2.19
C ALA A 118 -2.16 13.04 -1.25
N GLN A 119 -3.24 12.46 -0.73
CA GLN A 119 -4.13 13.11 0.24
C GLN A 119 -3.39 13.47 1.54
N GLN A 120 -2.61 12.54 2.10
CA GLN A 120 -1.86 12.77 3.34
C GLN A 120 -0.81 13.87 3.17
N LEU A 121 -0.16 13.93 2.01
CA LEU A 121 0.86 14.95 1.72
C LEU A 121 0.29 16.28 1.24
N GLY A 122 -1.01 16.36 0.92
CA GLY A 122 -1.64 17.56 0.37
C GLY A 122 -1.21 17.86 -1.07
N ILE A 123 -0.90 16.83 -1.85
CA ILE A 123 -0.55 16.97 -3.27
C ILE A 123 -1.81 17.27 -4.08
N LEU A 124 -1.74 18.31 -4.91
CA LEU A 124 -2.85 18.80 -5.72
C LEU A 124 -2.88 18.14 -7.10
N ASN A 125 -4.10 17.97 -7.63
CA ASN A 125 -4.40 17.36 -8.92
C ASN A 125 -3.65 16.03 -9.16
N PRO A 126 -3.77 15.05 -8.23
CA PRO A 126 -3.15 13.75 -8.41
C PRO A 126 -3.72 13.05 -9.64
N ALA A 127 -2.85 12.58 -10.52
CA ALA A 127 -3.20 11.88 -11.74
C ALA A 127 -2.24 10.71 -12.00
N VAL A 128 -2.74 9.68 -12.68
CA VAL A 128 -1.94 8.54 -13.14
C VAL A 128 -1.13 8.97 -14.37
N TYR A 129 0.14 8.58 -14.41
CA TYR A 129 0.97 8.72 -15.59
C TYR A 129 0.81 7.51 -16.52
N GLU A 130 0.17 7.71 -17.66
CA GLU A 130 -0.32 6.63 -18.55
C GLU A 130 0.80 5.83 -19.27
N ASP A 131 2.01 6.40 -19.39
CA ASP A 131 3.14 5.71 -20.04
C ASP A 131 3.74 4.59 -19.17
N VAL A 132 3.34 4.49 -17.89
CA VAL A 132 3.70 3.38 -17.00
C VAL A 132 2.50 2.43 -16.87
N PRO A 133 2.68 1.12 -17.13
CA PRO A 133 1.58 0.17 -17.09
C PRO A 133 1.03 -0.02 -15.66
N GLN A 134 -0.22 -0.50 -15.58
CA GLN A 134 -0.92 -0.82 -14.33
C GLN A 134 -1.23 0.37 -13.41
N ASP A 135 -1.16 1.61 -13.92
CA ASP A 135 -1.59 2.83 -13.23
C ASP A 135 -0.86 3.11 -11.89
N LEU A 136 0.41 2.69 -11.78
CA LEU A 136 1.15 2.72 -10.52
C LEU A 136 1.94 4.01 -10.30
N LEU A 137 2.40 4.67 -11.37
CA LEU A 137 3.13 5.93 -11.26
C LEU A 137 2.14 7.10 -11.29
N TRP A 138 2.15 7.91 -10.24
CA TRP A 138 1.27 9.06 -10.09
C TRP A 138 2.07 10.35 -10.08
N HIS A 139 1.40 11.46 -10.39
CA HIS A 139 2.00 12.78 -10.31
C HIS A 139 0.99 13.87 -9.95
N GLY A 140 1.52 15.03 -9.56
CA GLY A 140 0.76 16.19 -9.12
C GLY A 140 1.69 17.34 -8.78
N HIS A 141 1.19 18.30 -8.02
CA HIS A 141 2.01 19.44 -7.60
C HIS A 141 1.62 19.98 -6.22
N LEU A 142 2.56 20.67 -5.61
CA LEU A 142 2.36 21.44 -4.39
C LEU A 142 1.80 22.82 -4.74
N MET A 143 1.07 23.42 -3.79
CA MET A 143 0.47 24.75 -3.95
C MET A 143 1.50 25.83 -4.30
N GLN A 144 2.69 25.74 -3.71
CA GLN A 144 3.82 26.64 -3.94
C GLN A 144 5.12 25.83 -3.97
N PRO A 145 6.17 26.29 -4.66
CA PRO A 145 7.49 25.69 -4.54
C PRO A 145 8.00 25.73 -3.10
N VAL A 146 8.57 24.63 -2.64
CA VAL A 146 9.20 24.50 -1.31
C VAL A 146 10.65 24.04 -1.44
N SER A 147 11.46 24.24 -0.41
CA SER A 147 12.81 23.65 -0.38
C SER A 147 12.76 22.14 -0.15
N ALA A 148 13.81 21.43 -0.58
CA ALA A 148 13.96 20.00 -0.31
C ALA A 148 13.93 19.66 1.19
N THR A 149 14.50 20.53 2.03
CA THR A 149 14.49 20.35 3.49
C THR A 149 13.09 20.46 4.08
N GLU A 150 12.31 21.47 3.66
CA GLU A 150 10.91 21.62 4.10
C GLU A 150 10.06 20.45 3.63
N PHE A 151 10.24 20.01 2.38
CA PHE A 151 9.51 18.87 1.85
C PHE A 151 9.84 17.57 2.59
N ASN A 152 11.12 17.31 2.85
CA ASN A 152 11.54 16.12 3.60
C ASN A 152 10.97 16.12 5.03
N ALA A 153 10.96 17.29 5.69
CA ALA A 153 10.42 17.43 7.03
C ALA A 153 8.90 17.17 7.07
N HIS A 154 8.16 17.72 6.10
CA HIS A 154 6.72 17.46 5.96
C HIS A 154 6.44 15.97 5.70
N LEU A 155 7.12 15.39 4.71
CA LEU A 155 7.00 13.98 4.36
C LEU A 155 7.29 13.08 5.57
N SER A 156 8.38 13.34 6.28
CA SER A 156 8.79 12.54 7.43
C SER A 156 7.81 12.67 8.61
N HIS A 157 7.26 13.87 8.80
CA HIS A 157 6.25 14.12 9.82
C HIS A 157 4.95 13.38 9.55
N VAL A 158 4.41 13.50 8.33
CA VAL A 158 3.16 12.86 7.90
C VAL A 158 3.28 11.34 7.98
N LEU A 159 4.41 10.78 7.59
CA LEU A 159 4.63 9.33 7.59
C LEU A 159 5.14 8.78 8.92
N HIS A 160 5.44 9.64 9.90
CA HIS A 160 6.00 9.25 11.18
C HIS A 160 7.29 8.41 11.06
N ARG A 161 8.14 8.77 10.08
CA ARG A 161 9.43 8.12 9.80
C ARG A 161 10.35 9.11 9.07
N ASP A 162 11.61 9.17 9.45
CA ASP A 162 12.61 9.94 8.70
C ASP A 162 12.79 9.38 7.28
N ALA A 163 12.50 10.18 6.27
CA ALA A 163 12.75 9.84 4.87
C ALA A 163 14.20 10.13 4.49
N LEU A 164 14.79 9.26 3.66
CA LEU A 164 16.08 9.52 3.04
C LEU A 164 15.88 10.43 1.83
N HIS A 165 16.50 11.60 1.84
CA HIS A 165 16.54 12.51 0.70
C HIS A 165 17.86 12.38 -0.07
N ILE A 166 17.78 12.31 -1.40
CA ILE A 166 18.90 12.38 -2.33
C ILE A 166 18.60 13.48 -3.35
N GLY A 167 19.56 14.36 -3.65
CA GLY A 167 19.44 15.40 -4.67
C GLY A 167 20.01 16.75 -4.23
N ASP A 168 19.94 17.72 -5.13
CA ASP A 168 20.51 19.07 -4.94
C ASP A 168 19.58 19.96 -4.10
N CYS A 169 19.87 20.13 -2.81
CA CYS A 169 19.09 20.96 -1.88
C CYS A 169 18.93 22.43 -2.28
N THR A 170 19.63 22.93 -3.31
CA THR A 170 19.49 24.31 -3.78
C THR A 170 18.32 24.51 -4.72
N LYS A 171 17.75 23.43 -5.28
CA LYS A 171 16.60 23.48 -6.19
C LYS A 171 15.28 23.34 -5.42
N PRO A 172 14.25 24.12 -5.81
CA PRO A 172 12.93 23.99 -5.22
C PRO A 172 12.17 22.79 -5.79
N ILE A 173 11.18 22.31 -5.04
CA ILE A 173 10.25 21.25 -5.43
C ILE A 173 8.86 21.86 -5.54
N GLN A 174 8.22 21.71 -6.69
CA GLN A 174 6.80 22.02 -6.86
C GLN A 174 6.04 20.87 -7.50
N THR A 175 6.62 20.24 -8.51
CA THR A 175 6.05 19.08 -9.21
C THR A 175 6.63 17.80 -8.64
N VAL A 176 5.76 16.82 -8.42
CA VAL A 176 6.13 15.57 -7.74
C VAL A 176 5.50 14.40 -8.49
N ALA A 177 6.29 13.35 -8.72
CA ALA A 177 5.80 12.03 -9.06
C ALA A 177 5.99 11.08 -7.85
N TRP A 178 5.17 10.04 -7.75
CA TRP A 178 5.33 9.03 -6.70
C TRP A 178 4.76 7.68 -7.10
N CYS A 179 5.30 6.65 -6.47
CA CYS A 179 4.73 5.32 -6.40
C CYS A 179 5.09 4.73 -5.04
N THR A 180 4.12 4.27 -4.25
CA THR A 180 4.38 3.70 -2.91
C THR A 180 5.23 2.42 -2.99
N GLY A 181 5.82 2.03 -1.85
CA GLY A 181 6.52 0.76 -1.73
C GLY A 181 7.88 0.66 -2.45
N GLY A 182 8.14 -0.51 -3.04
CA GLY A 182 9.40 -0.86 -3.71
C GLY A 182 9.57 -0.30 -5.13
N ALA A 183 9.19 0.93 -5.39
CA ALA A 183 9.05 1.49 -6.75
C ALA A 183 10.20 2.39 -7.23
N GLN A 184 11.38 2.25 -6.61
CA GLN A 184 12.58 3.04 -6.93
C GLN A 184 13.00 3.03 -8.42
N ASP A 185 12.58 2.02 -9.18
CA ASP A 185 12.88 1.87 -10.61
C ASP A 185 12.07 2.80 -11.52
N TYR A 186 11.02 3.46 -11.00
CA TYR A 186 10.30 4.48 -11.76
C TYR A 186 10.97 5.86 -11.74
N ILE A 187 12.15 5.99 -11.11
CA ILE A 187 12.88 7.27 -11.05
C ILE A 187 13.18 7.83 -12.45
N ASP A 188 13.59 7.00 -13.40
CA ASP A 188 13.93 7.46 -14.75
C ASP A 188 12.68 7.86 -15.54
N HIS A 189 11.51 7.27 -15.23
CA HIS A 189 10.22 7.74 -15.76
C HIS A 189 9.87 9.11 -15.17
N ALA A 190 10.05 9.32 -13.87
CA ALA A 190 9.84 10.62 -13.24
C ALA A 190 10.77 11.70 -13.83
N VAL A 191 12.03 11.36 -14.12
CA VAL A 191 12.94 12.25 -14.86
C VAL A 191 12.39 12.58 -16.24
N ALA A 192 11.93 11.58 -17.00
CA ALA A 192 11.35 11.79 -18.34
C ALA A 192 10.09 12.68 -18.32
N MET A 193 9.32 12.65 -17.23
CA MET A 193 8.19 13.55 -16.99
C MET A 193 8.61 15.00 -16.72
N GLY A 194 9.87 15.23 -16.34
CA GLY A 194 10.38 16.55 -15.98
C GLY A 194 9.86 17.07 -14.64
N VAL A 195 9.52 16.18 -13.70
CA VAL A 195 9.12 16.60 -12.34
C VAL A 195 10.33 16.93 -11.48
N ASP A 196 10.13 17.76 -10.46
CA ASP A 196 11.20 18.18 -9.56
C ASP A 196 11.60 17.06 -8.57
N ALA A 197 10.63 16.26 -8.14
CA ALA A 197 10.83 15.20 -7.14
C ALA A 197 10.12 13.89 -7.48
N PHE A 198 10.72 12.78 -7.05
CA PHE A 198 10.15 11.44 -7.06
C PHE A 198 10.14 10.84 -5.64
N ILE A 199 8.99 10.29 -5.22
CA ILE A 199 8.81 9.63 -3.92
C ILE A 199 8.55 8.14 -4.13
N SER A 200 9.25 7.31 -3.38
CA SER A 200 8.97 5.89 -3.24
C SER A 200 9.20 5.44 -1.79
N GLY A 201 8.85 4.20 -1.45
CA GLY A 201 9.18 3.62 -0.15
C GLY A 201 10.67 3.24 -0.02
N GLU A 202 11.17 2.40 -0.92
CA GLU A 202 12.53 1.84 -0.86
C GLU A 202 13.57 2.67 -1.63
N VAL A 203 14.85 2.26 -1.57
CA VAL A 203 15.96 2.84 -2.35
C VAL A 203 17.00 1.77 -2.68
N SER A 204 17.66 1.92 -3.83
CA SER A 204 18.80 1.10 -4.24
C SER A 204 20.00 1.97 -4.60
N GLU A 205 21.19 1.38 -4.69
CA GLU A 205 22.42 2.11 -5.04
C GLU A 205 22.30 2.86 -6.38
N ARG A 206 21.74 2.21 -7.41
CA ARG A 206 21.46 2.84 -8.72
C ARG A 206 20.59 4.10 -8.62
N THR A 207 19.66 4.12 -7.67
CA THR A 207 18.72 5.23 -7.46
C THR A 207 19.46 6.51 -7.06
N TYR A 208 20.57 6.39 -6.33
CA TYR A 208 21.42 7.54 -6.01
C TYR A 208 22.00 8.17 -7.26
N HIS A 209 22.59 7.37 -8.15
CA HIS A 209 23.19 7.86 -9.40
C HIS A 209 22.14 8.45 -10.32
N SER A 210 20.99 7.78 -10.49
CA SER A 210 19.87 8.32 -11.26
C SER A 210 19.43 9.69 -10.73
N ALA A 211 19.29 9.85 -9.40
CA ALA A 211 18.89 11.12 -8.80
C ALA A 211 19.94 12.23 -9.02
N MET A 212 21.20 11.95 -8.72
CA MET A 212 22.29 12.93 -8.78
C MET A 212 22.64 13.34 -10.22
N GLU A 213 22.77 12.37 -11.13
CA GLU A 213 23.20 12.63 -12.50
C GLU A 213 22.08 13.25 -13.35
N GLN A 214 20.82 12.92 -13.05
CA GLN A 214 19.66 13.46 -13.77
C GLN A 214 18.99 14.64 -13.06
N ASN A 215 19.55 15.09 -11.93
CA ASN A 215 19.13 16.29 -11.22
C ASN A 215 17.66 16.26 -10.72
N ILE A 216 17.20 15.13 -10.20
CA ILE A 216 15.87 14.98 -9.59
C ILE A 216 16.00 14.76 -8.07
N HIS A 217 15.09 15.32 -7.29
CA HIS A 217 15.00 15.00 -5.86
C HIS A 217 14.37 13.61 -5.68
N TYR A 218 15.03 12.73 -4.94
CA TYR A 218 14.49 11.42 -4.60
C TYR A 218 14.24 11.31 -3.09
N PHE A 219 13.09 10.75 -2.73
CA PHE A 219 12.72 10.49 -1.34
C PHE A 219 12.39 9.01 -1.13
N ALA A 220 13.19 8.33 -0.28
CA ALA A 220 12.90 6.98 0.21
C ALA A 220 12.18 7.07 1.55
N ALA A 221 10.85 7.01 1.48
CA ALA A 221 9.94 7.36 2.57
C ALA A 221 9.51 6.15 3.44
N GLY A 222 10.03 4.96 3.13
CA GLY A 222 9.77 3.70 3.82
C GLY A 222 8.65 2.91 3.15
N HIS A 223 8.92 1.64 2.81
CA HIS A 223 7.99 0.75 2.13
C HIS A 223 6.68 0.64 2.92
N HIS A 224 6.77 0.16 4.16
CA HIS A 224 5.62 0.02 5.03
C HIS A 224 4.94 1.37 5.29
N ALA A 225 5.75 2.41 5.55
CA ALA A 225 5.24 3.73 5.90
C ALA A 225 4.33 4.32 4.81
N THR A 226 4.68 4.11 3.54
CA THR A 226 3.91 4.60 2.38
C THR A 226 2.65 3.78 2.05
N GLU A 227 2.51 2.55 2.55
CA GLU A 227 1.44 1.62 2.16
C GLU A 227 0.44 1.28 3.26
N ARG A 228 0.50 1.98 4.40
CA ARG A 228 -0.51 1.84 5.48
C ARG A 228 -1.88 2.33 5.06
N TYR A 229 -1.91 3.43 4.33
CA TYR A 229 -3.14 4.20 4.16
C TYR A 229 -4.13 3.54 3.22
N GLY A 230 -3.68 2.79 2.20
CA GLY A 230 -4.60 2.17 1.27
C GLY A 230 -5.42 1.05 1.93
N ILE A 231 -4.74 0.16 2.68
CA ILE A 231 -5.45 -0.93 3.38
C ILE A 231 -6.31 -0.40 4.54
N GLN A 232 -5.88 0.68 5.20
CA GLN A 232 -6.69 1.36 6.21
C GLN A 232 -7.97 1.93 5.60
N ALA A 233 -7.85 2.70 4.50
CA ALA A 233 -8.99 3.30 3.80
C ALA A 233 -9.95 2.24 3.22
N LEU A 234 -9.42 1.10 2.73
CA LEU A 234 -10.25 -0.01 2.29
C LEU A 234 -11.07 -0.60 3.44
N GLY A 235 -10.45 -0.77 4.62
CA GLY A 235 -11.15 -1.25 5.81
C GLY A 235 -12.25 -0.31 6.29
N GLU A 236 -11.96 1.00 6.33
CA GLU A 236 -12.93 2.05 6.67
C GLU A 236 -14.12 2.04 5.71
N HIS A 237 -13.86 1.96 4.41
CA HIS A 237 -14.89 1.85 3.38
C HIS A 237 -15.80 0.62 3.56
N LEU A 238 -15.23 -0.54 3.90
CA LEU A 238 -16.02 -1.75 4.16
C LEU A 238 -16.85 -1.63 5.44
N ALA A 239 -16.30 -1.02 6.48
CA ALA A 239 -17.01 -0.75 7.74
C ALA A 239 -18.22 0.16 7.50
N GLU A 240 -18.04 1.26 6.75
CA GLU A 240 -19.11 2.19 6.40
C GLU A 240 -20.17 1.54 5.50
N LYS A 241 -19.73 0.81 4.47
CA LYS A 241 -20.64 0.24 3.47
C LYS A 241 -21.49 -0.91 4.00
N PHE A 242 -20.89 -1.78 4.79
CA PHE A 242 -21.51 -3.03 5.24
C PHE A 242 -21.76 -3.08 6.74
N GLY A 243 -21.48 -2.01 7.49
CA GLY A 243 -21.68 -1.99 8.95
C GLY A 243 -20.80 -2.99 9.70
N LEU A 244 -19.63 -3.34 9.16
CA LEU A 244 -18.69 -4.27 9.78
C LEU A 244 -17.91 -3.58 10.92
N ASN A 245 -17.54 -4.34 11.94
CA ASN A 245 -16.53 -3.88 12.89
C ASN A 245 -15.17 -3.91 12.22
N HIS A 246 -14.42 -2.82 12.30
CA HIS A 246 -13.10 -2.70 11.68
C HIS A 246 -12.04 -2.28 12.69
N HIS A 247 -10.90 -2.95 12.62
CA HIS A 247 -9.69 -2.58 13.32
C HIS A 247 -8.53 -2.48 12.31
N PHE A 248 -7.86 -1.33 12.27
CA PHE A 248 -6.55 -1.22 11.64
C PHE A 248 -5.46 -1.52 12.66
N VAL A 249 -4.53 -2.41 12.30
CA VAL A 249 -3.42 -2.85 13.14
C VAL A 249 -2.12 -2.53 12.42
N ASP A 250 -1.42 -1.51 12.91
CA ASP A 250 -0.10 -1.12 12.41
C ASP A 250 1.00 -1.92 13.12
N VAL A 251 1.43 -3.03 12.51
CA VAL A 251 2.64 -3.74 12.93
C VAL A 251 3.83 -3.01 12.34
N VAL A 252 4.45 -2.13 13.15
CA VAL A 252 5.56 -1.27 12.73
C VAL A 252 6.67 -2.09 12.06
N ASN A 253 7.04 -1.67 10.86
CA ASN A 253 8.17 -2.17 10.09
C ASN A 253 9.06 -0.97 9.70
N PRO A 254 10.37 -0.99 10.02
CA PRO A 254 11.27 0.13 9.71
C PRO A 254 11.59 0.30 8.21
N VAL A 255 11.32 -0.74 7.40
CA VAL A 255 11.58 -0.76 5.96
C VAL A 255 10.57 0.09 5.20
#